data_AF-A0A6L7JRQ7-F1
#
_entry.id   AF-A0A6L7JRQ7-F1
#
_cell.length_a   1.000
_cell.length_b   1.000
_cell.length_c   1.000
_cell.angle_alpha   90.00
_cell.angle_beta   90.00
_cell.angle_gamma   90.00
#
_symmetry.space_group_name_H-M   'P 1'
#
loop_
_entity.id
_entity.type
_entity.pdbx_description
1 polymer ?
#
loop_
_entity_poly.entity_id
_entity_poly.type
_entity_poly.pdbx_seq_one_letter_code
_entity_poly.pdbx_strand_id
1 'polypeptide(L)'
;MATHKITTGRVRSKRVRQMTLTLALVLVCAMVLPLTGYLFPETQSVTAQAQQAAGDANQRSEFWRVVREGGTGYSSITGSAVNPETNTLYNITGQNWRQIRNGLIANYGGWFLFAVVIAIVLFYALRGRIDLTEPESGERVQRWGFWERSLHWYT
;
A
#
# COMPACT_ATOMS: atom_id res chain seq x y z
N MET A 1 14.20 67.67 14.42
CA MET A 1 13.05 66.86 14.89
C MET A 1 12.82 65.78 13.83
N ALA A 2 13.34 64.57 14.03
CA ALA A 2 13.25 63.47 13.05
C ALA A 2 12.92 62.16 13.76
N THR A 3 11.93 61.47 13.21
CA THR A 3 11.19 60.34 13.76
C THR A 3 11.91 59.02 13.47
N HIS A 4 12.08 58.17 14.50
CA HIS A 4 12.63 56.82 14.33
C HIS A 4 11.51 55.78 14.52
N LYS A 5 10.92 55.30 13.41
CA LYS A 5 9.77 54.40 13.43
C LYS A 5 9.95 53.14 12.59
N ILE A 6 11.06 52.39 12.70
CA ILE A 6 11.19 51.12 11.94
C ILE A 6 12.06 50.13 12.71
N THR A 7 11.50 49.03 13.23
CA THR A 7 12.19 47.70 13.35
C THR A 7 11.35 46.56 13.93
N THR A 8 10.23 46.80 14.62
CA THR A 8 9.50 45.74 15.35
C THR A 8 8.85 44.67 14.46
N GLY A 9 8.39 45.01 13.25
CA GLY A 9 7.72 44.06 12.34
C GLY A 9 8.62 42.97 11.75
N ARG A 10 9.93 43.25 11.58
CA ARG A 10 10.87 42.34 10.90
C ARG A 10 11.33 41.16 11.77
N VAL A 11 11.34 41.34 13.08
CA VAL A 11 11.75 40.29 14.04
C VAL A 11 10.63 39.27 14.23
N ARG A 12 9.37 39.73 14.29
CA ARG A 12 8.18 38.87 14.41
C ARG A 12 7.98 37.98 13.18
N SER A 13 8.17 38.50 11.96
CA SER A 13 8.02 37.70 10.73
C SER A 13 9.11 36.64 10.58
N LYS A 14 10.36 36.94 10.97
CA LYS A 14 11.45 35.94 11.01
C LYS A 14 11.16 34.82 11.99
N ARG A 15 10.66 35.13 13.18
CA ARG A 15 10.33 34.15 14.22
C ARG A 15 9.16 33.25 13.80
N VAL A 16 8.11 33.81 13.21
CA VAL A 16 6.99 33.03 12.65
C VAL A 16 7.45 32.15 11.50
N ARG A 17 8.30 32.65 10.59
CA ARG A 17 8.87 31.86 9.50
C ARG A 17 9.74 30.71 9.99
N GLN A 18 10.52 30.93 11.05
CA GLN A 18 11.31 29.87 11.68
C GLN A 18 10.42 28.83 12.36
N MET A 19 9.36 29.25 13.05
CA MET A 19 8.41 28.33 13.69
C MET A 19 7.64 27.48 12.66
N THR A 20 7.21 28.07 11.55
CA THR A 20 6.56 27.31 10.47
C THR A 20 7.51 26.35 9.78
N LEU A 21 8.77 26.75 9.56
CA LEU A 21 9.81 25.87 9.01
C LEU A 21 10.12 24.70 9.94
N THR A 22 10.22 24.92 11.25
CA THR A 22 10.46 23.83 12.21
C THR A 22 9.25 22.90 12.32
N LEU A 23 8.02 23.44 12.28
CA LEU A 23 6.81 22.63 12.31
C LEU A 23 6.69 21.77 11.04
N ALA A 24 6.99 22.33 9.87
CA ALA A 24 7.03 21.59 8.62
C ALA A 24 8.11 20.49 8.65
N LEU A 25 9.31 20.77 9.17
CA LEU A 25 10.38 19.78 9.33
C LEU A 25 9.93 18.63 10.22
N VAL A 26 9.32 18.91 11.38
CA VAL A 26 8.81 17.88 12.30
C VAL A 26 7.74 17.02 11.65
N LEU A 27 6.80 17.62 10.90
CA LEU A 27 5.77 16.88 10.17
C LEU A 27 6.36 15.99 9.08
N VAL A 28 7.34 16.49 8.32
CA VAL A 28 8.05 15.71 7.30
C VAL A 28 8.82 14.56 7.93
N CYS A 29 9.57 14.80 9.01
CA CYS A 29 10.28 13.74 9.72
C CYS A 29 9.32 12.71 10.33
N ALA A 30 8.18 13.14 10.88
CA ALA A 30 7.16 12.25 11.44
C ALA A 30 6.49 11.37 10.36
N MET A 31 6.42 11.83 9.11
CA MET A 31 5.95 11.01 7.99
C MET A 31 7.05 10.11 7.42
N VAL A 32 8.30 10.57 7.35
CA VAL A 32 9.40 9.83 6.69
C VAL A 32 9.99 8.73 7.60
N LEU A 33 10.08 8.96 8.91
CA LEU A 33 10.66 8.01 9.86
C LEU A 33 9.90 6.66 9.95
N PRO A 34 8.55 6.61 9.96
CA PRO A 34 7.83 5.33 9.90
C PRO A 34 8.04 4.60 8.56
N LEU A 35 8.33 5.34 7.48
CA LEU A 35 8.55 4.73 6.17
C LEU A 35 9.89 3.97 6.06
N THR A 36 10.87 4.25 6.92
CA THR A 36 12.13 3.48 6.93
C THR A 36 11.91 2.03 7.34
N GLY A 37 10.82 1.71 8.05
CA GLY A 37 10.41 0.34 8.35
C GLY A 37 10.11 -0.50 7.10
N TYR A 38 9.79 0.13 5.96
CA TYR A 38 9.59 -0.58 4.70
C TYR A 38 10.89 -0.89 3.95
N LEU A 39 12.02 -0.26 4.32
CA LEU A 39 13.33 -0.52 3.71
C LEU A 39 14.04 -1.71 4.36
N PHE A 40 13.65 -2.07 5.59
CA PHE A 40 14.20 -3.20 6.33
C PHE A 40 13.07 -4.20 6.63
N PRO A 41 12.72 -5.11 5.71
CA PRO A 41 11.77 -6.17 6.04
C PRO A 41 12.29 -6.95 7.27
N GLU A 42 11.50 -6.99 8.34
CA GLU A 42 11.84 -7.66 9.59
C GLU A 42 12.30 -9.10 9.34
N THR A 43 13.61 -9.32 9.45
CA THR A 43 14.22 -10.66 9.44
C THR A 43 14.11 -11.36 10.80
N GLN A 44 13.82 -10.60 11.87
CA GLN A 44 13.86 -11.10 13.26
C GLN A 44 12.71 -12.08 13.59
N SER A 45 11.51 -11.90 13.02
CA SER A 45 10.37 -12.79 13.29
C SER A 45 10.49 -14.13 12.58
N VAL A 46 11.09 -14.16 11.39
CA VAL A 46 11.31 -15.38 10.59
C VAL A 46 12.38 -16.27 11.23
N THR A 47 13.45 -15.69 11.80
CA THR A 47 14.52 -16.46 12.45
C THR A 47 14.09 -17.04 13.80
N ALA A 48 13.25 -16.35 14.56
CA ALA A 48 12.80 -16.82 15.88
C ALA A 48 11.88 -18.06 15.76
N GLN A 49 10.99 -18.10 14.77
CA GLN A 49 10.13 -19.27 14.53
C GLN A 49 10.90 -20.47 13.97
N ALA A 50 11.92 -20.23 13.14
CA ALA A 50 12.76 -21.29 12.58
C ALA A 50 13.61 -22.00 13.64
N GLN A 51 14.13 -21.25 14.62
CA GLN A 51 14.99 -21.79 15.68
C GLN A 51 14.24 -22.73 16.62
N GLN A 52 12.94 -22.50 16.85
CA GLN A 52 12.12 -23.29 17.77
C GLN A 52 11.61 -24.60 17.15
N ALA A 53 11.58 -24.70 15.81
CA ALA A 53 11.19 -25.91 15.09
C ALA A 53 12.34 -26.94 14.92
N ALA A 54 13.58 -26.57 15.25
CA ALA A 54 14.76 -27.41 15.03
C ALA A 54 14.99 -28.47 16.13
N GLY A 55 14.28 -28.41 17.27
CA GLY A 55 14.54 -29.25 18.45
C GLY A 55 13.85 -30.61 18.47
N ASP A 56 12.70 -30.77 17.80
CA ASP A 56 11.92 -32.01 17.81
C ASP A 56 11.74 -32.52 16.37
N ALA A 57 12.38 -33.64 16.05
CA ALA A 57 12.16 -34.33 14.79
C ALA A 57 10.71 -34.84 14.74
N ASN A 58 9.82 -34.05 14.15
CA ASN A 58 8.41 -34.39 14.00
C ASN A 58 8.27 -35.70 13.23
N GLN A 59 7.79 -36.75 13.90
CA GLN A 59 7.58 -38.09 13.32
C GLN A 59 6.60 -38.08 12.12
N ARG A 60 5.82 -37.01 11.95
CA ARG A 60 4.89 -36.80 10.83
C ARG A 60 5.39 -35.75 9.83
N SER A 61 6.68 -35.47 9.77
CA SER A 61 7.27 -34.51 8.82
C SER A 61 6.85 -34.78 7.38
N GLU A 62 6.89 -36.06 6.98
CA GLU A 62 6.52 -36.51 5.63
C GLU A 62 5.03 -36.33 5.35
N PHE A 63 4.16 -36.65 6.31
CA PHE A 63 2.73 -36.40 6.21
C PHE A 63 2.43 -34.91 5.98
N TRP A 64 3.06 -34.03 6.77
CA TRP A 64 2.88 -32.59 6.63
C TRP A 64 3.50 -32.02 5.35
N ARG A 65 4.54 -32.66 4.81
CA ARG A 65 5.10 -32.31 3.50
C ARG A 65 4.09 -32.57 2.39
N VAL A 66 3.48 -33.75 2.38
CA VAL A 66 2.41 -34.12 1.43
C VAL A 66 1.21 -33.17 1.54
N VAL A 67 0.79 -32.81 2.75
CA VAL A 67 -0.31 -31.84 2.96
C VAL A 67 0.01 -30.47 2.34
N ARG A 68 1.24 -29.96 2.50
CA ARG A 68 1.66 -28.68 1.90
C ARG A 68 1.76 -28.73 0.38
N GLU A 69 2.11 -29.89 -0.17
CA GLU A 69 2.18 -30.14 -1.62
C GLU A 69 0.78 -30.32 -2.25
N GLY A 70 -0.29 -30.34 -1.45
CA GLY A 70 -1.66 -30.49 -1.97
C GLY A 70 -2.17 -31.91 -2.04
N GLY A 71 -1.60 -32.82 -1.24
CA GLY A 71 -2.05 -34.20 -1.17
C GLY A 71 -3.56 -34.31 -0.96
N THR A 72 -4.20 -35.16 -1.75
CA THR A 72 -5.64 -35.41 -1.67
C THR A 72 -5.95 -36.42 -0.57
N GLY A 73 -6.91 -36.08 0.27
CA GLY A 73 -7.52 -36.94 1.28
C GLY A 73 -8.92 -37.37 0.88
N TYR A 74 -9.61 -38.01 1.82
CA TYR A 74 -11.01 -38.38 1.67
C TYR A 74 -11.92 -37.31 2.29
N SER A 75 -12.97 -36.93 1.57
CA SER A 75 -14.04 -36.05 2.04
C SER A 75 -15.40 -36.67 1.76
N SER A 76 -16.34 -36.48 2.68
CA SER A 76 -17.72 -36.95 2.55
C SER A 76 -18.64 -35.99 1.78
N ILE A 77 -18.07 -34.89 1.23
CA ILE A 77 -18.84 -33.89 0.48
C ILE A 77 -19.15 -34.44 -0.91
N THR A 78 -20.41 -34.36 -1.32
CA THR A 78 -20.91 -34.88 -2.61
C THR A 78 -21.72 -33.82 -3.36
N GLY A 79 -21.94 -34.03 -4.66
CA GLY A 79 -22.73 -33.15 -5.51
C GLY A 79 -22.06 -31.80 -5.83
N SER A 80 -22.85 -30.77 -6.10
CA SER A 80 -22.38 -29.44 -6.52
C SER A 80 -21.53 -28.69 -5.47
N ALA A 81 -21.42 -29.23 -4.25
CA ALA A 81 -20.57 -28.71 -3.20
C ALA A 81 -19.10 -29.20 -3.30
N VAL A 82 -18.79 -30.10 -4.23
CA VAL A 82 -17.42 -30.56 -4.50
C VAL A 82 -16.65 -29.47 -5.23
N ASN A 83 -15.76 -28.78 -4.53
CA ASN A 83 -14.78 -27.84 -5.06
C ASN A 83 -13.35 -28.44 -5.00
N PRO A 84 -12.37 -27.86 -5.72
CA PRO A 84 -10.99 -28.37 -5.73
C PRO A 84 -10.32 -28.49 -4.35
N GLU A 85 -10.87 -27.82 -3.35
CA GLU A 85 -10.40 -27.78 -1.97
C GLU A 85 -11.12 -28.77 -1.02
N THR A 86 -12.20 -29.42 -1.45
CA THR A 86 -12.97 -30.38 -0.63
C THR A 86 -12.16 -31.56 -0.11
N ASN A 87 -11.16 -32.00 -0.87
CA ASN A 87 -10.30 -33.14 -0.53
C ASN A 87 -8.90 -32.72 -0.09
N THR A 88 -8.65 -31.44 0.17
CA THR A 88 -7.31 -30.95 0.54
C THR A 88 -7.36 -30.26 1.89
N LEU A 89 -6.40 -30.57 2.76
CA LEU A 89 -6.26 -29.89 4.06
C LEU A 89 -5.55 -28.52 3.96
N TYR A 90 -5.10 -28.15 2.77
CA TYR A 90 -4.27 -26.98 2.54
C TYR A 90 -4.66 -26.21 1.29
N ASN A 91 -4.92 -24.90 1.43
CA ASN A 91 -5.23 -24.02 0.30
C ASN A 91 -3.94 -23.54 -0.37
N ILE A 92 -3.49 -24.29 -1.38
CA ILE A 92 -2.27 -23.99 -2.15
C ILE A 92 -2.41 -22.67 -2.89
N THR A 93 -3.56 -22.39 -3.50
CA THR A 93 -3.79 -21.19 -4.30
C THR A 93 -3.65 -19.92 -3.46
N GLY A 94 -4.26 -19.90 -2.28
CA GLY A 94 -4.15 -18.80 -1.32
C GLY A 94 -2.72 -18.63 -0.79
N GLN A 95 -2.02 -19.74 -0.54
CA GLN A 95 -0.62 -19.67 -0.15
C GLN A 95 0.27 -19.10 -1.25
N ASN A 96 0.10 -19.55 -2.50
CA ASN A 96 0.87 -19.06 -3.63
C ASN A 96 0.67 -17.56 -3.80
N TRP A 97 -0.58 -17.09 -3.71
CA TRP A 97 -0.87 -15.67 -3.71
C TRP A 97 -0.17 -14.94 -2.56
N ARG A 98 -0.23 -15.48 -1.34
CA ARG A 98 0.45 -14.90 -0.18
C ARG A 98 1.97 -14.81 -0.38
N GLN A 99 2.60 -15.83 -0.95
CA GLN A 99 4.04 -15.84 -1.24
C GLN A 99 4.40 -14.79 -2.29
N ILE A 100 3.64 -14.71 -3.39
CA ILE A 100 3.85 -13.68 -4.41
C ILE A 100 3.65 -12.29 -3.81
N ARG A 101 2.59 -12.10 -3.03
CA ARG A 101 2.24 -10.82 -2.44
C ARG A 101 3.27 -10.36 -1.41
N ASN A 102 3.67 -11.24 -0.49
CA ASN A 102 4.62 -10.91 0.57
C ASN A 102 6.08 -10.91 0.07
N GLY A 103 6.35 -11.58 -1.06
CA GLY A 103 7.63 -11.53 -1.75
C GLY A 103 7.63 -10.41 -2.79
N LEU A 104 7.34 -10.77 -4.04
CA LEU A 104 7.50 -9.89 -5.20
C LEU A 104 6.72 -8.58 -5.07
N ILE A 105 5.44 -8.63 -4.70
CA ILE A 105 4.60 -7.41 -4.67
C ILE A 105 5.00 -6.50 -3.52
N ALA A 106 5.26 -7.03 -2.32
CA ALA A 106 5.67 -6.21 -1.19
C ALA A 106 7.02 -5.52 -1.44
N ASN A 107 7.96 -6.20 -2.10
CA ASN A 107 9.29 -5.65 -2.39
C ASN A 107 9.28 -4.63 -3.55
N TYR A 108 8.50 -4.86 -4.61
CA TYR A 108 8.56 -4.05 -5.83
C TYR A 108 7.31 -3.20 -6.10
N GLY A 109 6.20 -3.43 -5.41
CA GLY A 109 4.94 -2.73 -5.64
C GLY A 109 5.05 -1.23 -5.43
N GLY A 110 5.81 -0.78 -4.42
CA GLY A 110 6.08 0.64 -4.20
C GLY A 110 6.88 1.26 -5.34
N TRP A 111 7.92 0.57 -5.83
CA TRP A 111 8.73 1.02 -6.98
C TRP A 111 7.92 1.11 -8.25
N PHE A 112 7.02 0.17 -8.49
CA PHE A 112 6.11 0.20 -9.62
C PHE A 112 5.22 1.44 -9.59
N LEU A 113 4.59 1.73 -8.44
CA LEU A 113 3.76 2.94 -8.30
C LEU A 113 4.58 4.22 -8.50
N PHE A 114 5.80 4.28 -7.96
CA PHE A 114 6.70 5.40 -8.18
C PHE A 114 7.05 5.58 -9.65
N ALA A 115 7.35 4.49 -10.37
CA ALA A 115 7.62 4.52 -11.80
C ALA A 115 6.41 5.01 -12.61
N VAL A 116 5.19 4.62 -12.24
CA VAL A 116 3.95 5.12 -12.89
C VAL A 116 3.80 6.63 -12.69
N VAL A 117 4.04 7.14 -11.49
CA VAL A 117 3.98 8.59 -11.23
C VAL A 117 5.00 9.34 -12.09
N ILE A 118 6.25 8.84 -12.15
CA ILE A 118 7.28 9.42 -13.02
C ILE A 118 6.83 9.39 -14.48
N ALA A 119 6.28 8.28 -14.96
CA ALA A 119 5.82 8.15 -16.34
C ALA A 119 4.73 9.18 -16.67
N ILE A 120 3.77 9.41 -15.76
CA ILE A 120 2.73 10.44 -15.93
C ILE A 120 3.33 11.85 -15.96
N VAL A 121 4.27 12.15 -15.06
CA VAL A 121 4.94 13.47 -15.02
C VAL A 121 5.73 13.72 -16.30
N LEU A 122 6.48 12.72 -16.78
CA LEU A 122 7.22 12.81 -18.03
C LEU A 122 6.28 12.97 -19.23
N PHE A 123 5.21 12.19 -19.28
CA PHE A 123 4.20 12.31 -20.33
C PHE A 123 3.61 13.73 -20.36
N TYR A 124 3.21 14.27 -19.21
CA TYR A 124 2.69 15.63 -19.10
C TYR A 124 3.72 16.69 -19.52
N ALA A 125 4.98 16.53 -19.10
CA ALA A 125 6.05 17.46 -19.47
C ALA A 125 6.33 17.47 -20.98
N LEU A 126 6.25 16.31 -21.64
CA LEU A 126 6.48 16.17 -23.08
C LEU A 126 5.27 16.62 -23.92
N ARG A 127 4.05 16.27 -23.49
CA ARG A 127 2.83 16.55 -24.24
C ARG A 127 2.26 17.95 -23.97
N GLY A 128 2.52 18.50 -22.79
CA GLY A 128 1.90 19.73 -22.31
C GLY A 128 0.44 19.55 -21.90
N ARG A 129 -0.21 20.68 -21.58
CA ARG A 129 -1.63 20.72 -21.22
C ARG A 129 -2.50 20.57 -22.46
N ILE A 130 -3.47 19.67 -22.43
CA ILE A 130 -4.51 19.58 -23.47
C ILE A 130 -5.59 20.57 -23.08
N ASP A 131 -5.56 21.73 -23.73
CA ASP A 131 -6.57 22.77 -23.54
C ASP A 131 -7.85 22.43 -24.30
N LEU A 132 -8.99 22.86 -23.76
CA LEU A 132 -10.25 22.81 -24.49
C LEU A 132 -10.17 23.81 -25.66
N THR A 133 -10.72 23.42 -26.81
CA THR A 133 -10.83 24.30 -27.97
C THR A 133 -11.70 25.54 -27.66
N GLU A 134 -12.67 25.38 -26.76
CA GLU A 134 -13.61 26.41 -26.32
C GLU A 134 -13.51 26.62 -24.81
N PRO A 135 -13.82 27.83 -24.29
CA PRO A 135 -13.84 28.09 -22.86
C PRO A 135 -14.86 27.21 -22.14
N GLU A 136 -14.59 26.88 -20.87
CA GLU A 136 -15.54 26.11 -20.05
C GLU A 136 -16.91 26.82 -20.00
N SER A 137 -17.99 26.08 -20.26
CA SER A 137 -19.36 26.64 -20.29
C SER A 137 -19.85 27.17 -18.94
N GLY A 138 -19.13 26.88 -17.83
CA GLY A 138 -19.50 27.25 -16.47
C GLY A 138 -20.69 26.46 -15.90
N GLU A 139 -21.46 25.78 -16.74
CA GLU A 139 -22.59 24.95 -16.35
C GLU A 139 -22.17 23.50 -16.11
N ARG A 140 -22.44 22.99 -14.90
CA ARG A 140 -22.19 21.60 -14.55
C ARG A 140 -23.48 20.81 -14.59
N VAL A 141 -23.53 19.76 -15.40
CA VAL A 141 -24.64 18.80 -15.40
C VAL A 141 -24.34 17.70 -14.38
N GLN A 142 -25.30 17.42 -13.50
CA GLN A 142 -25.19 16.28 -12.60
C GLN A 142 -25.39 14.99 -13.40
N ARG A 143 -24.31 14.26 -13.67
CA ARG A 143 -24.38 13.01 -14.45
C ARG A 143 -25.08 11.87 -13.73
N TRP A 144 -24.87 11.75 -12.42
CA TRP A 144 -25.46 10.69 -11.59
C TRP A 144 -25.93 11.23 -10.24
N GLY A 145 -27.10 10.82 -9.80
CA GLY A 145 -27.64 11.02 -8.46
C GLY A 145 -26.80 10.35 -7.37
N PHE A 146 -26.93 10.79 -6.12
CA PHE A 146 -26.31 10.11 -4.99
C PHE A 146 -26.79 8.66 -4.87
N TRP A 147 -28.11 8.44 -4.96
CA TRP A 147 -28.72 7.11 -4.85
C TRP A 147 -28.32 6.16 -5.97
N GLU A 148 -28.20 6.64 -7.20
CA GLU A 148 -27.72 5.86 -8.34
C GLU A 148 -26.29 5.35 -8.11
N ARG A 149 -25.40 6.23 -7.62
CA ARG A 149 -24.03 5.86 -7.28
C ARG A 149 -24.00 4.86 -6.14
N SER A 150 -24.78 5.08 -5.08
CA SER A 150 -24.82 4.16 -3.94
C SER A 150 -25.29 2.78 -4.36
N LEU A 151 -26.43 2.68 -5.07
CA LEU A 151 -26.97 1.41 -5.52
C LEU A 151 -26.02 0.67 -6.48
N HIS A 152 -25.31 1.39 -7.37
CA HIS A 152 -24.34 0.77 -8.29
C HIS A 152 -23.22 -0.02 -7.60
N TRP A 153 -22.85 0.35 -6.37
CA TRP A 153 -21.85 -0.40 -5.59
C TRP A 153 -22.43 -1.51 -4.72
N TYR A 154 -23.76 -1.56 -4.56
CA TYR A 154 -24.45 -2.57 -3.75
C TYR A 154 -25.09 -3.70 -4.57
N THR A 155 -25.48 -3.42 -5.82
CA THR A 155 -26.10 -4.39 -6.75
C THR A 155 -25.12 -4.88 -7.79
#